data_AF-A0A3S4N8X3-F1
#
_entry.id   AF-A0A3S4N8X3-F1
#
_cell.length_a   1.000
_cell.length_b   1.000
_cell.length_c   1.000
_cell.angle_alpha   90.00
_cell.angle_beta   90.00
_cell.angle_gamma   90.00
#
_symmetry.space_group_name_H-M   'P 1'
#
loop_
_entity.id
_entity.type
_entity.pdbx_description
1 polymer ?
#
loop_
_entity_poly.entity_id
_entity_poly.type
_entity_poly.pdbx_seq_one_letter_code
_entity_poly.pdbx_strand_id
1 'polypeptide(L)'
;MCNPPFHDSEESAMKGNIRKMKNLHQSKKSKPLLNFSGQQSELWCEGGELAFITKMIHESALFSTQVLWFTCLVSKKDNLNKLTNLLKKVKAAEVKTIDMAQGQKISRILAWTFIPQKDRKSWFI
;
A
#
# COMPACT_ATOMS: atom_id res chain seq x y z
N MET A 1 -4.95 8.53 -4.12
CA MET A 1 -3.77 7.64 -4.08
C MET A 1 -3.26 7.57 -2.65
N CYS A 2 -2.89 6.39 -2.17
CA CYS A 2 -2.39 6.15 -0.81
C CYS A 2 -1.06 5.37 -0.82
N ASN A 3 -0.16 5.67 0.12
CA ASN A 3 1.04 4.90 0.43
C ASN A 3 0.95 4.42 1.89
N PRO A 4 0.62 3.15 2.14
CA PRO A 4 0.31 2.67 3.49
C PRO A 4 1.59 2.43 4.31
N PRO A 5 1.49 2.44 5.66
CA PRO A 5 2.61 2.06 6.51
C PRO A 5 3.06 0.62 6.22
N PHE A 6 4.37 0.40 6.08
CA PHE A 6 4.92 -0.87 5.61
C PHE A 6 5.01 -1.94 6.72
N HIS A 7 5.17 -1.49 7.96
CA HIS A 7 5.44 -2.33 9.12
C HIS A 7 4.21 -2.41 10.03
N ASP A 8 4.12 -3.52 10.74
CA ASP A 8 3.04 -3.87 11.68
C ASP A 8 3.31 -3.39 13.11
N SER A 9 4.55 -3.02 13.41
CA SER A 9 4.98 -2.51 14.70
C SER A 9 6.26 -1.70 14.59
N GLU A 10 6.56 -0.92 15.62
CA GLU A 10 7.83 -0.21 15.75
C GLU A 10 9.03 -1.17 15.70
N GLU A 11 8.94 -2.32 16.38
CA GLU A 11 9.99 -3.34 16.39
C GLU A 11 10.28 -3.88 14.98
N SER A 12 9.22 -4.15 14.21
CA SER A 12 9.30 -4.58 12.81
C SER A 12 9.94 -3.51 11.92
N ALA A 13 9.63 -2.23 12.16
CA ALA A 13 10.26 -1.10 11.47
C ALA A 13 11.76 -0.99 11.80
N MET A 14 12.14 -1.11 13.07
CA MET A 14 13.55 -1.09 13.50
C MET A 14 14.34 -2.25 12.89
N LYS A 15 13.81 -3.48 12.94
CA LYS A 15 14.42 -4.67 12.32
C LYS A 15 14.60 -4.48 10.81
N GLY A 16 13.59 -3.94 10.13
CA GLY A 16 13.65 -3.61 8.71
C GLY A 16 14.75 -2.61 8.39
N ASN A 17 14.94 -1.61 9.25
CA ASN A 17 15.98 -0.60 9.09
C ASN A 17 17.39 -1.18 9.27
N ILE A 18 17.60 -2.04 10.27
CA ILE A 18 18.88 -2.75 10.50
C ILE A 18 19.26 -3.59 9.27
N ARG A 19 18.30 -4.36 8.72
CA ARG A 19 18.54 -5.18 7.51
C ARG A 19 18.92 -4.33 6.31
N LYS A 20 18.23 -3.20 6.10
CA LYS A 20 18.54 -2.27 4.99
C LYS A 20 19.93 -1.66 5.16
N MET A 21 20.30 -1.20 6.34
CA MET A 21 21.64 -0.67 6.60
C MET A 21 22.73 -1.69 6.25
N LYS A 22 22.55 -2.96 6.66
CA LYS A 22 23.47 -4.06 6.31
C LYS A 22 23.62 -4.25 4.79
N ASN A 23 22.54 -4.10 4.02
CA ASN A 23 22.54 -4.26 2.57
C ASN A 23 23.14 -3.06 1.81
N LEU A 24 23.23 -1.88 2.43
CA LEU A 24 23.81 -0.68 1.81
C LEU A 24 25.35 -0.61 1.91
N HIS A 25 26.01 -1.61 2.51
CA HIS A 25 27.47 -1.62 2.74
C HIS A 25 28.03 -0.33 3.39
N GLN A 26 27.21 0.45 4.10
CA GLN A 26 27.67 1.64 4.79
C GLN A 26 28.50 1.22 6.02
N SER A 27 29.74 1.72 6.07
CA SER A 27 30.69 1.44 7.14
C SER A 27 30.14 1.91 8.49
N LYS A 28 30.46 1.16 9.56
CA LYS A 28 29.95 1.27 10.94
C LYS A 28 30.24 2.62 11.67
N LYS A 29 30.49 3.72 10.97
CA LYS A 29 31.06 4.96 11.54
C LYS A 29 30.10 6.13 11.72
N SER A 30 28.84 6.08 11.29
CA SER A 30 27.87 7.11 11.65
C SER A 30 26.75 6.51 12.50
N LYS A 31 26.28 7.27 13.51
CA LYS A 31 25.06 6.97 14.27
C LYS A 31 23.98 6.50 13.29
N PRO A 32 23.13 5.52 13.66
CA PRO A 32 22.08 5.02 12.78
C PRO A 32 21.05 6.14 12.58
N LEU A 33 21.35 7.04 11.65
CA LEU A 33 20.39 7.95 11.05
C LEU A 33 19.40 7.03 10.34
N LEU A 34 18.15 7.11 10.77
CA LEU A 34 17.05 6.47 10.07
C LEU A 34 17.12 6.95 8.61
N ASN A 35 17.51 6.08 7.67
CA ASN A 35 17.39 6.36 6.24
C ASN A 35 15.92 6.46 5.79
N PHE A 36 14.98 6.29 6.73
CA PHE A 36 13.56 6.57 6.60
C PHE A 36 13.22 7.66 7.61
N SER A 37 13.30 8.92 7.18
CA SER A 37 12.94 10.11 7.96
C SER A 37 11.41 10.32 8.04
N GLY A 38 10.63 9.24 7.89
CA GLY A 38 9.18 9.30 7.98
C GLY A 38 8.72 9.44 9.43
N GLN A 39 7.54 10.03 9.63
CA GLN A 39 6.91 10.06 10.95
C GLN A 39 6.56 8.63 11.39
N GLN A 40 6.49 8.36 12.70
CA GLN A 40 6.24 7.00 13.21
C GLN A 40 5.00 6.35 12.56
N SER A 41 3.93 7.12 12.40
CA SER A 41 2.68 6.69 11.77
C SER A 41 2.76 6.42 10.26
N GLU A 42 3.81 6.89 9.58
CA GLU A 42 4.08 6.56 8.17
C GLU A 42 4.88 5.26 8.03
N LEU A 43 5.59 4.86 9.09
CA LEU A 43 6.46 3.69 9.07
C LEU A 43 5.71 2.43 9.47
N TRP A 44 4.85 2.51 10.49
CA TRP A 44 4.12 1.36 11.00
C TRP A 44 2.70 1.70 11.47
N CYS A 45 1.85 0.67 11.48
CA CYS A 45 0.53 0.69 12.10
C CYS A 45 0.18 -0.72 12.56
N GLU A 46 -0.75 -0.88 13.51
CA GLU A 46 -1.18 -2.21 13.95
C GLU A 46 -1.72 -3.04 12.77
N GLY A 47 -1.22 -4.28 12.63
CA GLY A 47 -1.56 -5.15 11.49
C GLY A 47 -0.93 -4.74 10.15
N GLY A 48 -0.19 -3.63 10.14
CA GLY A 48 0.63 -3.14 9.03
C GLY A 48 -0.13 -2.90 7.73
N GLU A 49 0.62 -2.97 6.62
CA GLU A 49 0.09 -2.74 5.27
C GLU A 49 -1.22 -3.48 4.99
N LEU A 50 -1.32 -4.75 5.37
CA LEU A 50 -2.51 -5.56 5.07
C LEU A 50 -3.76 -5.02 5.80
N ALA A 51 -3.65 -4.74 7.10
CA ALA A 51 -4.77 -4.24 7.89
C ALA A 51 -5.18 -2.84 7.42
N PHE A 52 -4.20 -1.98 7.14
CA PHE A 52 -4.45 -0.63 6.63
C PHE A 52 -5.23 -0.66 5.31
N ILE A 53 -4.76 -1.42 4.32
CA ILE A 53 -5.43 -1.48 3.01
C ILE A 53 -6.80 -2.19 3.14
N THR A 54 -6.92 -3.19 4.00
CA THR A 54 -8.20 -3.85 4.29
C THR A 54 -9.25 -2.85 4.78
N LYS A 55 -8.86 -1.98 5.72
CA LYS A 55 -9.72 -0.89 6.22
C LYS A 55 -10.09 0.07 5.10
N MET A 56 -9.10 0.51 4.31
CA MET A 56 -9.33 1.41 3.17
C MET A 56 -10.30 0.83 2.14
N ILE A 57 -10.23 -0.48 1.87
CA ILE A 57 -11.16 -1.15 0.94
C ILE A 57 -12.59 -1.10 1.50
N HIS A 58 -12.81 -1.38 2.78
CA HIS A 58 -14.14 -1.29 3.37
C HIS A 58 -14.69 0.15 3.36
N GLU A 59 -13.88 1.12 3.76
CA GLU A 59 -14.28 2.54 3.77
C GLU A 59 -14.59 3.02 2.34
N SER A 60 -13.81 2.60 1.34
CA SER A 60 -14.02 3.01 -0.05
C SER A 60 -15.40 2.65 -0.60
N ALA A 61 -16.04 1.59 -0.10
CA ALA A 61 -17.39 1.21 -0.51
C ALA A 61 -18.43 2.28 -0.12
N LEU A 62 -18.23 2.96 1.02
CA LEU A 62 -19.08 4.06 1.48
C LEU A 62 -18.97 5.30 0.59
N PHE A 63 -17.85 5.44 -0.11
CA PHE A 63 -17.55 6.57 -1.01
C PHE A 63 -17.58 6.15 -2.49
N SER A 64 -18.21 5.01 -2.80
CA SER A 64 -18.17 4.34 -4.11
C SER A 64 -18.64 5.21 -5.29
N THR A 65 -19.54 6.17 -5.06
CA THR A 65 -20.04 7.09 -6.09
C THR A 65 -19.22 8.38 -6.21
N GLN A 66 -18.46 8.72 -5.18
CA GLN A 66 -17.74 10.01 -5.07
C GLN A 66 -16.33 9.94 -5.65
N VAL A 67 -15.75 8.75 -5.72
CA VAL A 67 -14.38 8.54 -6.18
C VAL A 67 -14.36 7.51 -7.29
N LEU A 68 -13.92 7.93 -8.48
CA LEU A 68 -13.84 7.00 -9.61
C LEU A 68 -12.80 5.92 -9.39
N TRP A 69 -11.59 6.26 -8.92
CA TRP A 69 -10.52 5.28 -8.69
C TRP A 69 -9.89 5.47 -7.31
N PHE A 70 -9.93 4.40 -6.53
CA PHE A 70 -9.13 4.26 -5.32
C PHE A 70 -7.82 3.56 -5.69
N THR A 71 -6.70 4.03 -5.14
CA THR A 71 -5.39 3.44 -5.41
C THR A 71 -4.55 3.41 -4.14
N CYS A 72 -3.80 2.31 -3.96
CA CYS A 72 -2.89 2.14 -2.85
C CYS A 72 -1.63 1.38 -3.29
N LEU A 73 -0.46 1.76 -2.76
CA LEU A 73 0.77 1.01 -2.96
C LEU A 73 0.76 -0.28 -2.13
N VAL A 74 1.26 -1.37 -2.72
CA VAL A 74 1.45 -2.67 -2.08
C VAL A 74 2.91 -3.05 -2.22
N SER A 75 3.62 -3.09 -1.09
CA SER A 75 5.02 -3.48 -1.02
C SER A 75 5.21 -4.99 -0.89
N LYS A 76 4.32 -5.69 -0.16
CA LYS A 76 4.42 -7.13 0.08
C LYS A 76 3.53 -7.88 -0.90
N LYS A 77 4.13 -8.66 -1.81
CA LYS A 77 3.40 -9.47 -2.82
C LYS A 77 2.36 -10.38 -2.17
N ASP A 78 2.66 -10.94 -1.01
CA ASP A 78 1.79 -11.88 -0.28
C ASP A 78 0.45 -11.25 0.14
N ASN A 79 0.38 -9.92 0.24
CA ASN A 79 -0.86 -9.21 0.55
C ASN A 79 -1.85 -9.19 -0.63
N LEU A 80 -1.37 -9.25 -1.88
CA LEU A 80 -2.21 -9.05 -3.08
C LEU A 80 -3.36 -10.05 -3.18
N ASN A 81 -3.10 -11.33 -2.89
CA ASN A 81 -4.14 -12.37 -2.98
C ASN A 81 -5.28 -12.09 -2.00
N LYS A 82 -4.94 -11.71 -0.75
CA LYS A 82 -5.92 -11.38 0.29
C LYS A 82 -6.73 -10.13 -0.08
N LEU A 83 -6.05 -9.08 -0.53
CA LEU A 83 -6.67 -7.80 -0.92
C LEU A 83 -7.56 -7.94 -2.15
N THR A 84 -7.12 -8.71 -3.16
CA THR A 84 -7.91 -8.96 -4.38
C THR A 84 -9.18 -9.77 -4.06
N ASN A 85 -9.07 -10.76 -3.18
CA ASN A 85 -10.23 -11.52 -2.72
C ASN A 85 -11.21 -10.64 -1.93
N LEU A 86 -10.70 -9.72 -1.11
CA LEU A 86 -11.55 -8.75 -0.41
C LEU A 86 -12.26 -7.81 -1.38
N LEU A 87 -11.56 -7.28 -2.39
CA LEU A 87 -12.15 -6.42 -3.43
C LEU A 87 -13.29 -7.11 -4.19
N LYS A 88 -13.17 -8.42 -4.45
CA LYS A 88 -14.27 -9.23 -5.00
C LYS A 88 -15.46 -9.31 -4.04
N LYS A 89 -15.22 -9.50 -2.74
CA LYS A 89 -16.29 -9.57 -1.71
C LYS A 89 -17.06 -8.26 -1.59
N VAL A 90 -16.37 -7.12 -1.66
CA VAL A 90 -17.01 -5.78 -1.64
C VAL A 90 -17.57 -5.37 -3.00
N LYS A 91 -17.52 -6.27 -4.01
CA LYS A 91 -18.07 -6.06 -5.35
C LYS A 91 -17.47 -4.85 -6.09
N ALA A 92 -16.15 -4.66 -5.97
CA ALA A 92 -15.46 -3.71 -6.84
C ALA A 92 -15.72 -4.10 -8.32
N ALA A 93 -16.12 -3.11 -9.13
CA ALA A 93 -16.47 -3.31 -10.53
C ALA A 93 -15.25 -3.64 -11.40
N GLU A 94 -14.11 -3.06 -11.07
CA GLU A 94 -12.84 -3.36 -11.72
C GLU A 94 -11.69 -3.25 -10.71
N VAL A 95 -10.71 -4.15 -10.83
CA VAL A 95 -9.48 -4.18 -10.03
C VAL A 95 -8.29 -4.33 -10.97
N LYS A 96 -7.27 -3.49 -10.79
CA LYS A 96 -6.00 -3.53 -11.52
C LYS A 96 -4.84 -3.63 -10.55
N THR A 97 -3.83 -4.41 -10.93
CA THR A 97 -2.52 -4.38 -10.29
C THR A 97 -1.51 -3.89 -11.33
N ILE A 98 -0.79 -2.83 -11.02
CA ILE A 98 0.23 -2.25 -11.88
C ILE A 98 1.58 -2.49 -11.20
N ASP A 99 2.44 -3.28 -11.82
CA ASP A 99 3.80 -3.50 -11.31
C ASP A 99 4.65 -2.25 -11.48
N MET A 100 5.44 -1.92 -10.46
CA MET A 100 6.42 -0.84 -10.46
C MET A 100 7.77 -1.40 -10.01
N ALA A 101 8.81 -1.13 -10.79
CA ALA A 101 10.18 -1.51 -10.45
C ALA A 101 11.09 -0.28 -10.56
N GLN A 102 11.85 -0.01 -9.48
CA GLN A 102 12.92 0.98 -9.50
C GLN A 102 14.12 0.42 -8.73
N GLY A 103 15.20 0.13 -9.46
CA GLY A 103 16.36 -0.57 -8.92
C GLY A 103 15.96 -1.91 -8.29
N GLN A 104 16.35 -2.13 -7.04
CA GLN A 104 16.03 -3.37 -6.30
C GLN A 104 14.65 -3.36 -5.62
N LYS A 105 13.91 -2.24 -5.69
CA LYS A 105 12.59 -2.12 -5.06
C LYS A 105 11.52 -2.49 -6.08
N ILE A 106 10.78 -3.56 -5.79
CA ILE A 106 9.57 -3.94 -6.51
C ILE A 106 8.37 -3.55 -5.64
N SER A 107 7.48 -2.73 -6.18
CA SER A 107 6.19 -2.36 -5.58
C SER A 107 5.08 -2.50 -6.59
N ARG A 108 3.83 -2.40 -6.13
CA ARG A 108 2.65 -2.49 -7.00
C ARG A 108 1.67 -1.40 -6.65
N ILE A 109 0.97 -0.86 -7.63
CA ILE A 109 -0.24 -0.08 -7.38
C ILE A 109 -1.41 -1.05 -7.49
N LEU A 110 -2.16 -1.21 -6.39
CA LEU A 110 -3.48 -1.81 -6.42
C LEU A 110 -4.49 -0.69 -6.65
N ALA A 111 -5.23 -0.76 -7.75
CA ALA A 111 -6.25 0.21 -8.14
C ALA A 111 -7.61 -0.49 -8.23
N TRP A 112 -8.67 0.13 -7.71
CA TRP A 112 -10.02 -0.40 -7.82
C TRP A 112 -11.05 0.71 -7.97
N THR A 113 -12.20 0.34 -8.52
CA THR A 113 -13.33 1.23 -8.75
C THR A 113 -14.64 0.47 -8.54
N PHE A 114 -15.67 1.19 -8.10
CA PHE A 114 -17.03 0.69 -8.02
C PHE A 114 -17.88 1.12 -9.23
N ILE A 115 -17.32 1.92 -10.14
CA ILE A 115 -18.01 2.42 -11.34
C ILE A 115 -17.69 1.50 -12.53
N PRO A 116 -18.70 0.78 -13.06
CA PRO A 116 -18.52 -0.05 -14.25
C PRO A 116 -18.02 0.77 -15.44
N GLN A 117 -17.21 0.15 -16.31
CA GLN A 117 -16.58 0.85 -17.42
C GLN A 117 -17.58 1.58 -18.33
N LYS A 118 -18.75 0.98 -18.57
CA LYS A 118 -19.84 1.56 -19.38
C LYS A 118 -20.39 2.88 -18.81
N ASP A 119 -20.33 3.06 -17.50
CA ASP A 119 -20.96 4.18 -16.79
C ASP A 119 -19.96 5.33 -16.51
N ARG A 120 -18.68 5.15 -16.87
CA ARG A 120 -17.62 6.14 -16.59
C ARG A 120 -17.75 7.42 -17.41
N LYS A 121 -18.26 7.33 -18.65
CA LYS A 121 -18.43 8.52 -19.50
C LYS A 121 -19.41 9.51 -18.89
N SER A 122 -20.52 9.00 -18.34
CA SER A 122 -21.53 9.80 -17.64
C SER A 122 -21.11 10.24 -16.24
N TRP A 123 -20.09 9.62 -15.64
CA TRP A 123 -19.62 9.99 -14.30
C TRP A 123 -18.88 11.34 -14.26
N PHE A 124 -18.27 11.75 -15.38
CA PHE A 124 -17.51 13.00 -15.49
C PHE A 124 -18.36 14.21 -15.90
N ILE A 125 -19.65 13.99 -16.21
CA ILE A 125 -20.59 15.00 -16.70
C ILE A 125 -21.50 15.41 -15.56
#